data_AF-R1GJR1-F1
#
_entry.id   AF-R1GJR1-F1
#
_cell.length_a   1.000
_cell.length_b   1.000
_cell.length_c   1.000
_cell.angle_alpha   90.00
_cell.angle_beta   90.00
_cell.angle_gamma   90.00
#
_symmetry.space_group_name_H-M   'P 1'
#
loop_
_entity.id
_entity.type
_entity.pdbx_description
1 polymer ?
#
loop_
_entity_poly.entity_id
_entity_poly.type
_entity_poly.pdbx_seq_one_letter_code
_entity_poly.pdbx_strand_id
1 'polypeptide(L)'
;MLNEPDLETLEDELKDYQLSERATHDKLQRLLQKHENLLKDYRQLRSDFEEEKESREKYKKIAKAQERNPFVLVLIDGDGYVFKDELLSTGATGGIEAAQLLNDKIQEYLRRLSLDDCRIMVRIYCNLAGLSKTLARAKIVGFEARSLAPFTASFTRSRDLYDFVDAGDKKEGADFKIRGMRARLSN
;
A
#
# COMPACT_ATOMS: atom_id res chain seq x y z
N MET A 1 -12.42 -18.56 96.96
CA MET A 1 -13.65 -17.99 96.39
C MET A 1 -13.20 -16.99 95.35
N LEU A 2 -13.60 -17.17 94.09
CA LEU A 2 -13.39 -16.16 93.06
C LEU A 2 -14.29 -14.96 93.41
N ASN A 3 -13.71 -13.76 93.51
CA ASN A 3 -14.47 -12.56 93.84
C ASN A 3 -15.32 -12.17 92.62
N GLU A 4 -16.62 -11.95 92.81
CA GLU A 4 -17.56 -11.46 91.78
C GLU A 4 -17.05 -10.27 90.94
N PRO A 5 -16.33 -9.26 91.48
CA PRO A 5 -15.79 -8.16 90.65
C PRO A 5 -14.69 -8.58 89.67
N ASP A 6 -13.95 -9.66 89.95
CA ASP A 6 -12.93 -10.20 89.02
C ASP A 6 -13.59 -10.93 87.84
N LEU A 7 -14.79 -11.49 88.05
CA LEU A 7 -15.60 -12.11 87.01
C LEU A 7 -16.22 -11.07 86.07
N GLU A 8 -16.73 -9.96 86.61
CA GLU A 8 -17.27 -8.86 85.79
C GLU A 8 -16.19 -8.20 84.90
N THR A 9 -14.98 -7.99 85.44
CA THR A 9 -13.87 -7.41 84.66
C THR A 9 -13.41 -8.33 83.53
N LEU A 10 -13.36 -9.64 83.77
CA LEU A 10 -13.07 -10.64 82.73
C LEU A 10 -14.16 -10.70 81.64
N GLU A 11 -15.43 -10.54 82.01
CA GLU A 11 -16.54 -10.49 81.05
C GLU A 11 -16.48 -9.25 80.16
N ASP A 12 -16.10 -8.10 80.72
CA ASP A 12 -15.92 -6.86 79.96
C ASP A 12 -14.71 -6.94 79.01
N GLU A 13 -13.57 -7.48 79.45
CA GLU A 13 -12.42 -7.72 78.56
C GLU A 13 -12.76 -8.67 77.40
N LEU A 14 -13.55 -9.71 77.66
CA LEU A 14 -14.03 -10.65 76.63
C LEU A 14 -14.96 -9.96 75.61
N LYS A 15 -15.85 -9.08 76.06
CA LYS A 15 -16.71 -8.28 75.17
C LYS A 15 -15.89 -7.33 74.30
N ASP A 16 -14.91 -6.65 74.88
CA ASP A 16 -14.04 -5.74 74.15
C ASP A 16 -13.20 -6.47 73.10
N TYR A 17 -12.68 -7.65 73.44
CA TYR A 17 -11.99 -8.51 72.49
C TYR A 17 -12.91 -8.97 71.34
N GLN A 18 -14.13 -9.41 71.65
CA GLN A 18 -15.11 -9.80 70.63
C GLN A 18 -15.51 -8.64 69.70
N LEU A 19 -15.65 -7.43 70.24
CA LEU A 19 -15.92 -6.22 69.46
C LEU A 19 -14.73 -5.87 68.55
N SER A 20 -13.51 -6.00 69.06
CA SER A 20 -12.27 -5.79 68.30
C SER A 20 -12.10 -6.81 67.16
N GLU A 21 -12.36 -8.09 67.43
CA GLU A 21 -12.35 -9.17 66.43
C GLU A 21 -13.34 -8.88 65.29
N ARG A 22 -14.59 -8.50 65.62
CA ARG A 22 -15.60 -8.12 64.61
C ARG A 22 -15.17 -6.91 63.80
N ALA A 23 -14.67 -5.86 64.45
CA ALA A 23 -14.18 -4.67 63.75
C ALA A 23 -13.00 -4.98 62.81
N THR A 24 -12.15 -5.93 63.19
CA THR A 24 -11.03 -6.41 62.37
C THR A 24 -11.53 -7.23 61.18
N HIS A 25 -12.52 -8.11 61.41
CA HIS A 25 -13.17 -8.88 60.36
C HIS A 25 -13.83 -7.97 59.31
N ASP A 26 -14.57 -6.94 59.74
CA ASP A 26 -15.22 -5.97 58.86
C ASP A 26 -14.22 -5.13 58.05
N LYS A 27 -13.05 -4.81 58.63
CA LYS A 27 -11.96 -4.14 57.92
C LYS A 27 -11.35 -5.06 56.86
N LEU A 28 -11.14 -6.33 57.18
CA LEU A 28 -10.59 -7.32 56.26
C LEU A 28 -11.54 -7.56 55.08
N GLN A 29 -12.85 -7.72 55.34
CA GLN A 29 -13.85 -7.85 54.27
C GLN A 29 -13.86 -6.63 53.35
N ARG A 30 -13.81 -5.41 53.92
CA ARG A 30 -13.71 -4.18 53.12
C ARG A 30 -12.44 -4.12 52.28
N LEU A 31 -11.31 -4.58 52.82
CA LEU A 31 -10.05 -4.62 52.10
C LEU A 31 -10.08 -5.62 50.94
N LEU A 32 -10.65 -6.82 51.18
CA LEU A 32 -10.84 -7.84 50.15
C LEU A 32 -11.74 -7.35 49.02
N GLN A 33 -12.86 -6.70 49.35
CA GLN A 33 -13.77 -6.13 48.37
C GLN A 33 -13.09 -5.04 47.52
N LYS A 34 -12.30 -4.16 48.16
CA LYS A 34 -11.52 -3.15 47.44
C LYS A 34 -10.50 -3.79 46.50
N HIS A 35 -9.82 -4.85 46.95
CA HIS A 35 -8.83 -5.56 46.15
C HIS A 35 -9.47 -6.26 44.94
N GLU A 36 -10.63 -6.90 45.11
CA GLU A 36 -11.39 -7.49 44.00
C GLU A 36 -11.81 -6.45 42.96
N ASN A 37 -12.34 -5.31 43.41
CA ASN A 37 -12.73 -4.23 42.51
C ASN A 37 -11.52 -3.69 41.74
N LEU A 38 -10.39 -3.47 42.44
CA LEU A 38 -9.17 -2.98 41.82
C LEU A 38 -8.59 -3.96 40.80
N LEU A 39 -8.64 -5.26 41.08
CA LEU A 39 -8.24 -6.31 40.12
C LEU A 39 -9.14 -6.33 38.89
N LYS A 40 -10.44 -6.12 39.07
CA LYS A 40 -11.40 -6.05 37.95
C LYS A 40 -11.11 -4.83 37.07
N ASP A 41 -10.93 -3.67 37.68
CA ASP A 41 -10.61 -2.42 36.98
C ASP A 41 -9.29 -2.55 36.22
N TYR A 42 -8.26 -3.14 36.84
CA TYR A 42 -6.97 -3.38 36.20
C TYR A 42 -7.08 -4.31 34.98
N ARG A 43 -7.85 -5.40 35.08
CA ARG A 43 -8.07 -6.32 33.95
C ARG A 43 -8.80 -5.63 32.80
N GLN A 44 -9.80 -4.81 33.11
CA GLN A 44 -10.55 -4.08 32.10
C GLN A 44 -9.66 -3.05 31.40
N LEU A 45 -8.93 -2.23 32.16
CA LEU A 45 -8.01 -1.24 31.61
C LEU A 45 -6.92 -1.88 30.76
N ARG A 46 -6.41 -3.04 31.16
CA ARG A 46 -5.44 -3.80 30.37
C ARG A 46 -6.03 -4.30 29.05
N SER A 47 -7.26 -4.82 29.07
CA SER A 47 -7.97 -5.25 27.86
C SER A 47 -8.17 -4.09 26.90
N ASP A 48 -8.67 -2.96 27.40
CA ASP A 48 -8.91 -1.76 26.60
C ASP A 48 -7.60 -1.24 25.98
N PHE A 49 -6.50 -1.25 26.74
CA PHE A 49 -5.19 -0.84 26.25
C PHE A 49 -4.62 -1.80 25.18
N GLU A 50 -4.78 -3.10 25.34
CA GLU A 50 -4.37 -4.10 24.35
C GLU A 50 -5.15 -3.91 23.03
N GLU A 51 -6.46 -3.71 23.11
CA GLU A 51 -7.33 -3.45 21.95
C GLU A 51 -6.99 -2.14 21.22
N GLU A 52 -6.74 -1.07 21.98
CA GLU A 52 -6.37 0.23 21.40
C GLU A 52 -4.98 0.17 20.74
N LYS A 53 -4.02 -0.56 21.34
CA LYS A 53 -2.69 -0.78 20.75
C LYS A 53 -2.79 -1.55 19.43
N GLU A 54 -3.55 -2.65 19.42
CA GLU A 54 -3.75 -3.45 18.20
C GLU A 54 -4.43 -2.63 17.09
N SER A 55 -5.47 -1.87 17.44
CA SER A 55 -6.17 -0.99 16.53
C SER A 55 -5.20 0.03 15.93
N ARG A 56 -4.40 0.71 16.77
CA ARG A 56 -3.44 1.71 16.33
C ARG A 56 -2.34 1.12 15.43
N GLU A 57 -1.86 -0.08 15.72
CA GLU A 57 -0.91 -0.80 14.85
C GLU A 57 -1.54 -1.17 13.51
N LYS A 58 -2.81 -1.60 13.49
CA LYS A 58 -3.58 -1.85 12.27
C LYS A 58 -3.72 -0.59 11.42
N TYR A 59 -4.15 0.52 12.02
CA TYR A 59 -4.26 1.81 11.34
C TYR A 59 -2.91 2.28 10.79
N LYS A 60 -1.82 2.12 11.53
CA LYS A 60 -0.48 2.49 11.07
C LYS A 60 0.00 1.62 9.91
N LYS A 61 -0.33 0.32 9.88
CA LYS A 61 -0.04 -0.57 8.75
C LYS A 61 -0.85 -0.21 7.50
N ILE A 62 -2.14 0.07 7.67
CA ILE A 62 -3.03 0.49 6.58
C ILE A 62 -2.58 1.84 6.02
N ALA A 63 -2.30 2.83 6.87
CA ALA A 63 -1.80 4.15 6.46
C ALA A 63 -0.47 4.06 5.70
N LYS A 64 0.49 3.23 6.17
CA LYS A 64 1.75 3.00 5.45
C LYS A 64 1.58 2.27 4.12
N ALA A 65 0.62 1.36 4.02
CA ALA A 65 0.30 0.68 2.77
C ALA A 65 -0.35 1.65 1.77
N GLN A 66 -1.18 2.58 2.27
CA GLN A 66 -1.86 3.61 1.47
C GLN A 66 -0.92 4.76 1.07
N GLU A 67 0.13 5.05 1.84
CA GLU A 67 1.21 5.98 1.47
C GLU A 67 2.08 5.45 0.31
N ARG A 68 2.21 4.12 0.18
CA ARG A 68 2.85 3.53 -0.99
C ARG A 68 1.83 3.52 -2.09
N ASN A 69 1.99 4.38 -3.09
CA ASN A 69 1.20 4.37 -4.31
C ASN A 69 1.86 3.38 -5.28
N PRO A 70 1.51 2.08 -5.24
CA PRO A 70 2.25 1.07 -5.99
C PRO A 70 2.12 1.35 -7.49
N PHE A 71 3.19 1.10 -8.23
CA PHE A 71 3.17 1.29 -9.68
C PHE A 71 3.80 0.08 -10.38
N VAL A 72 3.32 -0.16 -11.59
CA VAL A 72 3.85 -1.13 -12.53
C VAL A 72 4.51 -0.36 -13.66
N LEU A 73 5.79 -0.66 -13.89
CA LEU A 73 6.53 -0.12 -15.04
C LEU A 73 6.56 -1.16 -16.16
N VAL A 74 6.04 -0.78 -17.33
CA VAL A 74 6.09 -1.55 -18.56
C VAL A 74 7.11 -0.92 -19.49
N LEU A 75 8.13 -1.70 -19.85
CA LEU A 75 9.19 -1.28 -20.77
C LEU A 75 9.04 -2.05 -22.08
N ILE A 76 8.93 -1.34 -23.19
CA ILE A 76 8.68 -1.92 -24.52
C ILE A 76 9.80 -1.51 -25.46
N ASP A 77 10.33 -2.47 -26.21
CA ASP A 77 11.17 -2.21 -27.38
C ASP A 77 10.25 -1.93 -28.59
N GLY A 78 10.12 -0.67 -28.96
CA GLY A 78 9.28 -0.22 -30.07
C GLY A 78 9.90 -0.45 -31.45
N ASP A 79 11.19 -0.78 -31.55
CA ASP A 79 11.81 -1.19 -32.82
C ASP A 79 11.48 -2.66 -33.13
N GLY A 80 11.47 -3.52 -32.09
CA GLY A 80 11.12 -4.94 -32.20
C GLY A 80 9.60 -5.24 -32.18
N TYR A 81 8.81 -4.41 -31.50
CA TYR A 81 7.36 -4.58 -31.34
C TYR A 81 6.58 -3.37 -31.86
N VAL A 82 6.61 -3.22 -33.19
CA VAL A 82 5.92 -2.12 -33.89
C VAL A 82 4.40 -2.27 -33.76
N PHE A 83 3.69 -1.15 -33.56
CA PHE A 83 2.22 -1.13 -33.51
C PHE A 83 1.60 -1.51 -34.87
N LYS A 84 0.32 -1.92 -34.85
CA LYS A 84 -0.42 -2.28 -36.07
C LYS A 84 -0.48 -1.11 -37.05
N ASP A 85 -0.34 -1.42 -38.34
CA ASP A 85 -0.36 -0.45 -39.45
C ASP A 85 -1.63 0.42 -39.45
N GLU A 86 -2.78 -0.13 -39.07
CA GLU A 86 -4.06 0.59 -38.95
C GLU A 86 -4.01 1.72 -37.90
N LEU A 87 -3.30 1.49 -36.80
CA LEU A 87 -3.10 2.50 -35.76
C LEU A 87 -2.02 3.51 -36.19
N LEU A 88 -0.96 3.05 -36.84
CA LEU A 88 0.13 3.92 -37.28
C LEU A 88 -0.31 4.89 -38.39
N SER A 89 -1.08 4.40 -39.37
CA SER A 89 -1.54 5.17 -40.53
C SER A 89 -2.56 6.25 -40.21
N THR A 90 -3.25 6.16 -39.07
CA THR A 90 -4.21 7.16 -38.60
C THR A 90 -3.58 8.24 -37.73
N GLY A 91 -2.25 8.22 -37.57
CA GLY A 91 -1.47 9.29 -36.94
C GLY A 91 -1.95 9.60 -35.52
N ALA A 92 -2.43 10.82 -35.29
CA ALA A 92 -2.81 11.27 -33.95
C ALA A 92 -3.99 10.48 -33.35
N THR A 93 -4.96 10.05 -34.16
CA THR A 93 -6.11 9.27 -33.66
C THR A 93 -5.64 7.89 -33.23
N GLY A 94 -4.83 7.24 -34.06
CA GLY A 94 -4.31 5.92 -33.76
C GLY A 94 -3.34 5.89 -32.59
N GLY A 95 -2.61 6.97 -32.31
CA GLY A 95 -1.78 7.06 -31.10
C GLY A 95 -2.61 7.09 -29.82
N ILE A 96 -3.76 7.79 -29.82
CA ILE A 96 -4.71 7.79 -28.69
C ILE A 96 -5.32 6.40 -28.51
N GLU A 97 -5.78 5.79 -29.60
CA GLU A 97 -6.37 4.46 -29.57
C GLU A 97 -5.36 3.40 -29.13
N ALA A 98 -4.11 3.46 -29.61
CA ALA A 98 -3.03 2.56 -29.21
C ALA A 98 -2.75 2.65 -27.70
N ALA A 99 -2.71 3.86 -27.13
CA ALA A 99 -2.53 4.05 -25.70
C ALA A 99 -3.68 3.45 -24.88
N GLN A 100 -4.92 3.59 -25.37
CA GLN A 100 -6.10 3.01 -24.73
C GLN A 100 -6.08 1.48 -24.78
N LEU A 101 -5.87 0.89 -25.97
CA LEU A 101 -5.81 -0.57 -26.15
C LEU A 101 -4.70 -1.20 -25.30
N LEU A 102 -3.52 -0.58 -25.27
CA LEU A 102 -2.41 -1.06 -24.46
C LEU A 102 -2.75 -1.01 -22.96
N ASN A 103 -3.34 0.10 -22.51
CA ASN A 103 -3.77 0.24 -21.11
C ASN A 103 -4.78 -0.83 -20.72
N ASP A 104 -5.78 -1.07 -21.56
CA ASP A 104 -6.85 -2.03 -21.26
C ASP A 104 -6.29 -3.45 -21.16
N LYS A 105 -5.32 -3.80 -22.00
CA LYS A 105 -4.63 -5.10 -21.93
C LYS A 105 -3.72 -5.23 -20.70
N ILE A 106 -2.99 -4.17 -20.33
CA ILE A 106 -2.20 -4.17 -19.09
C ILE A 106 -3.12 -4.31 -17.88
N GLN A 107 -4.20 -3.53 -17.82
CA GLN A 107 -5.20 -3.59 -16.74
C GLN A 107 -5.84 -4.99 -16.62
N GLU A 108 -6.22 -5.61 -17.74
CA GLU A 108 -6.72 -6.98 -17.77
C GLU A 108 -5.71 -7.97 -17.17
N TYR A 109 -4.44 -7.83 -17.52
CA TYR A 109 -3.36 -8.67 -16.98
C TYR A 109 -3.13 -8.42 -15.48
N LEU A 110 -3.15 -7.16 -15.03
CA LEU A 110 -2.96 -6.80 -13.62
C LEU A 110 -4.11 -7.28 -12.73
N ARG A 111 -5.35 -7.21 -13.20
CA ARG A 111 -6.51 -7.80 -12.50
C ARG A 111 -6.32 -9.29 -12.24
N ARG A 112 -5.78 -10.03 -13.22
CA ARG A 112 -5.49 -11.47 -13.05
C ARG A 112 -4.39 -11.75 -12.02
N LEU A 113 -3.54 -10.77 -11.74
CA LEU A 113 -2.49 -10.84 -10.73
C LEU A 113 -2.87 -10.22 -9.38
N SER A 114 -4.12 -9.74 -9.22
CA SER A 114 -4.57 -9.00 -8.03
C SER A 114 -3.72 -7.75 -7.75
N LEU A 115 -3.36 -7.03 -8.82
CA LEU A 115 -2.56 -5.79 -8.81
C LEU A 115 -3.33 -4.61 -9.45
N ASP A 116 -4.64 -4.62 -9.37
CA ASP A 116 -5.54 -3.64 -10.01
C ASP A 116 -5.44 -2.22 -9.43
N ASP A 117 -4.99 -2.08 -8.18
CA ASP A 117 -4.76 -0.78 -7.53
C ASP A 117 -3.44 -0.10 -7.94
N CYS A 118 -2.61 -0.75 -8.76
CA CYS A 118 -1.32 -0.20 -9.19
C CYS A 118 -1.47 0.85 -10.30
N ARG A 119 -0.74 1.96 -10.17
CA ARG A 119 -0.56 2.93 -11.27
C ARG A 119 0.25 2.30 -12.40
N ILE A 120 -0.18 2.49 -13.64
CA ILE A 120 0.55 1.99 -14.81
C ILE A 120 1.45 3.08 -15.37
N MET A 121 2.73 2.78 -15.52
CA MET A 121 3.71 3.58 -16.25
C MET A 121 4.21 2.79 -17.46
N VAL A 122 4.17 3.38 -18.64
CA VAL A 122 4.61 2.74 -19.88
C VAL A 122 5.72 3.58 -20.52
N ARG A 123 6.82 2.93 -20.89
CA ARG A 123 7.89 3.55 -21.69
C ARG A 123 8.22 2.69 -22.88
N ILE A 124 8.01 3.25 -24.06
CA ILE A 124 8.32 2.62 -25.33
C ILE A 124 9.59 3.25 -25.88
N TYR A 125 10.66 2.47 -26.00
CA TYR A 125 11.93 2.93 -26.53
C TYR A 125 12.08 2.49 -27.98
N CYS A 126 12.39 3.42 -28.88
CA CYS A 126 12.66 3.08 -30.28
C CYS A 126 13.52 4.15 -30.93
N ASN A 127 14.15 3.82 -32.04
CA ASN A 127 14.76 4.80 -32.93
C ASN A 127 13.65 5.46 -33.76
N LEU A 128 13.12 6.59 -33.29
CA LEU A 128 11.97 7.24 -33.94
C LEU A 128 12.27 7.65 -35.39
N ALA A 129 13.48 8.13 -35.66
CA ALA A 129 13.89 8.52 -37.01
C ALA A 129 14.00 7.30 -37.94
N GLY A 130 14.61 6.22 -37.46
CA GLY A 130 14.74 4.96 -38.20
C GLY A 130 13.39 4.29 -38.46
N LEU A 131 12.53 4.23 -37.45
CA LEU A 131 11.20 3.67 -37.54
C LEU A 131 10.31 4.48 -38.49
N SER A 132 10.32 5.82 -38.38
CA SER A 132 9.61 6.73 -39.29
C SER A 132 10.02 6.49 -40.76
N LYS A 133 11.32 6.39 -41.05
CA LYS A 133 11.84 6.07 -42.40
C LYS A 133 11.38 4.69 -42.89
N THR A 134 11.35 3.70 -42.01
CA THR A 134 10.97 2.32 -42.34
C THR A 134 9.47 2.25 -42.68
N LEU A 135 8.63 2.85 -41.85
CA LEU A 135 7.18 2.92 -42.07
C LEU A 135 6.81 3.73 -43.31
N ALA A 136 7.55 4.81 -43.61
CA ALA A 136 7.37 5.58 -44.84
C ALA A 136 7.67 4.75 -46.11
N ARG A 137 8.76 3.96 -46.10
CA ARG A 137 9.08 3.05 -47.21
C ARG A 137 8.01 1.98 -47.42
N ALA A 138 7.39 1.53 -46.33
CA ALA A 138 6.26 0.59 -46.35
C ALA A 138 4.92 1.26 -46.73
N LYS A 139 4.89 2.59 -46.96
CA LYS A 139 3.69 3.39 -47.25
C LYS A 139 2.62 3.33 -46.14
N ILE A 140 3.03 3.08 -44.90
CA ILE A 140 2.14 3.06 -43.73
C ILE A 140 1.90 4.49 -43.22
N VAL A 141 2.96 5.31 -43.22
CA VAL A 141 2.92 6.73 -42.84
C VAL A 141 3.42 7.61 -43.99
N GLY A 142 3.27 8.92 -43.85
CA GLY A 142 3.78 9.90 -44.81
C GLY A 142 5.30 9.81 -45.03
N PHE A 143 5.77 10.40 -46.13
CA PHE A 143 7.20 10.39 -46.49
C PHE A 143 8.04 11.44 -45.77
N GLU A 144 7.44 12.34 -44.98
CA GLU A 144 8.22 13.31 -44.21
C GLU A 144 9.01 12.61 -43.09
N ALA A 145 10.19 13.15 -42.77
CA ALA A 145 11.05 12.58 -41.73
C ALA A 145 10.35 12.43 -40.36
N ARG A 146 9.35 13.27 -40.07
CA ARG A 146 8.56 13.27 -38.82
C ARG A 146 7.12 12.77 -39.01
N SER A 147 6.84 11.98 -40.03
CA SER A 147 5.49 11.46 -40.30
C SER A 147 4.91 10.60 -39.17
N LEU A 148 5.77 9.96 -38.36
CA LEU A 148 5.36 9.22 -37.16
C LEU A 148 5.08 10.12 -35.93
N ALA A 149 5.52 11.40 -35.95
CA ALA A 149 5.42 12.28 -34.78
C ALA A 149 3.98 12.53 -34.28
N PRO A 150 2.95 12.67 -35.13
CA PRO A 150 1.57 12.81 -34.66
C PRO A 150 1.10 11.60 -33.84
N PHE A 151 1.49 10.38 -34.24
CA PHE A 151 1.18 9.16 -33.51
C PHE A 151 1.87 9.13 -32.15
N THR A 152 3.19 9.34 -32.10
CA THR A 152 3.92 9.23 -30.83
C THR A 152 3.59 10.36 -29.86
N ALA A 153 3.40 11.59 -30.35
CA ALA A 153 3.00 12.72 -29.51
C ALA A 153 1.59 12.54 -28.94
N SER A 154 0.66 12.00 -29.73
CA SER A 154 -0.69 11.73 -29.26
C SER A 154 -0.75 10.55 -28.29
N PHE A 155 0.02 9.49 -28.52
CA PHE A 155 0.19 8.40 -27.57
C PHE A 155 0.70 8.91 -26.21
N THR A 156 1.81 9.66 -26.21
CA THR A 156 2.43 10.19 -24.98
C THR A 156 1.48 11.10 -24.20
N ARG A 157 0.76 12.01 -24.88
CA ARG A 157 -0.17 12.91 -24.18
C ARG A 157 -1.49 12.26 -23.76
N SER A 158 -1.78 11.02 -24.21
CA SER A 158 -3.07 10.38 -23.93
C SER A 158 -3.20 9.96 -22.47
N ARG A 159 -2.09 9.72 -21.78
CA ARG A 159 -2.06 9.29 -20.37
C ARG A 159 -0.82 9.85 -19.69
N ASP A 160 -0.96 10.31 -18.45
CA ASP A 160 0.09 11.01 -17.70
C ASP A 160 1.42 10.26 -17.53
N LEU A 161 1.41 8.93 -17.58
CA LEU A 161 2.58 8.07 -17.33
C LEU A 161 2.96 7.21 -18.54
N TYR A 162 2.58 7.65 -19.74
CA TYR A 162 2.86 6.93 -21.00
C TYR A 162 3.82 7.75 -21.83
N ASP A 163 4.97 7.17 -22.18
CA ASP A 163 6.01 7.88 -22.92
C ASP A 163 6.50 7.06 -24.11
N PHE A 164 6.51 7.69 -25.29
CA PHE A 164 7.40 7.30 -26.39
C PHE A 164 8.75 8.00 -26.23
N VAL A 165 9.82 7.23 -26.11
CA VAL A 165 11.18 7.74 -25.87
C VAL A 165 12.07 7.40 -27.05
N ASP A 166 12.64 8.42 -27.67
CA ASP A 166 13.64 8.24 -28.71
C ASP A 166 14.93 7.67 -28.11
N ALA A 167 15.32 6.49 -28.57
CA ALA A 167 16.55 5.82 -28.18
C ALA A 167 17.74 6.20 -29.10
N GLY A 168 17.48 6.96 -30.16
CA GLY A 168 18.46 7.42 -31.13
C GLY A 168 18.94 6.34 -32.11
N ASP A 169 19.79 6.74 -33.04
CA ASP A 169 20.22 5.94 -34.20
C ASP A 169 21.24 4.82 -33.89
N LYS A 170 21.55 4.55 -32.62
CA LYS A 170 22.48 3.48 -32.25
C LYS A 170 21.79 2.12 -32.38
N LYS A 171 22.47 1.17 -33.04
CA LYS A 171 22.09 -0.25 -33.02
C LYS A 171 21.98 -0.69 -31.55
N GLU A 172 20.84 -1.28 -31.17
CA GLU A 172 20.49 -1.67 -29.79
C GLU A 172 20.22 -0.49 -28.81
N GLY A 173 19.86 0.70 -29.30
CA GLY A 173 19.54 1.84 -28.44
C GLY A 173 18.39 1.56 -27.47
N ALA A 174 17.29 0.97 -27.95
CA ALA A 174 16.14 0.60 -27.14
C ALA A 174 16.52 -0.41 -26.05
N ASP A 175 17.19 -1.50 -26.44
CA ASP A 175 17.71 -2.52 -25.54
C ASP A 175 18.64 -1.95 -24.45
N PHE A 176 19.55 -1.05 -24.83
CA PHE A 176 20.43 -0.38 -23.87
C PHE A 176 19.64 0.39 -22.80
N LYS A 177 18.60 1.13 -23.20
CA LYS A 177 17.72 1.85 -22.26
C LYS A 177 16.95 0.90 -21.35
N ILE A 178 16.38 -0.17 -21.90
CA ILE A 178 15.60 -1.17 -21.15
C ILE A 178 16.50 -1.87 -20.12
N ARG A 179 17.70 -2.31 -20.52
CA ARG A 179 18.69 -2.93 -19.61
C ARG A 179 19.08 -1.97 -18.48
N GLY A 180 19.35 -0.71 -18.80
CA GLY A 180 19.70 0.31 -17.81
C GLY A 180 18.57 0.59 -16.82
N MET A 181 17.33 0.67 -17.29
CA MET A 181 16.14 0.86 -16.43
C MET A 181 15.92 -0.34 -15.51
N ARG A 182 16.05 -1.56 -16.03
CA ARG A 182 15.91 -2.79 -15.25
C ARG A 182 16.93 -2.85 -14.11
N ALA A 183 18.20 -2.55 -14.40
CA ALA A 183 19.27 -2.57 -13.39
C ALA A 183 19.03 -1.58 -12.23
N ARG A 184 18.41 -0.42 -12.51
CA ARG A 184 18.11 0.61 -11.49
C ARG A 184 16.95 0.26 -10.57
N LEU A 185 16.07 -0.65 -10.99
CA LEU A 185 14.92 -1.08 -10.19
C LEU A 185 15.24 -2.29 -9.31
N SER A 186 16.37 -2.94 -9.54
CA SER A 186 16.85 -4.11 -8.79
C SER A 186 17.84 -3.78 -7.67
N ASN A 187 18.22 -2.51 -7.49
CA ASN A 187 19.04 -2.00 -6.38
C ASN A 187 18.16 -1.18 -5.43
#